data_AF-A0A520ZIM2-F1
#
_entry.id   AF-A0A520ZIM2-F1
#
_cell.length_a   1.000
_cell.length_b   1.000
_cell.length_c   1.000
_cell.angle_alpha   90.00
_cell.angle_beta   90.00
_cell.angle_gamma   90.00
#
_symmetry.space_group_name_H-M   'P 1'
#
loop_
_entity.id
_entity.type
_entity.pdbx_description
1 polymer ?
#
loop_
_entity_poly.entity_id
_entity_poly.type
_entity_poly.pdbx_seq_one_letter_code
_entity_poly.pdbx_strand_id
1 'polypeptide(L)' 'TMDGLQKQASPRSVAQRRGKKVADILPKRDDAPSIDGDQAPAVEEA' A
#
# COMPACT_ATOMS: atom_id res chain seq x y z
N THR A 1 -8.68 4.92 -16.02
CA THR A 1 -7.70 4.20 -16.87
C THR A 1 -6.54 3.75 -16.02
N MET A 2 -5.71 2.83 -16.50
CA MET A 2 -4.52 2.37 -15.78
C MET A 2 -3.55 3.53 -15.46
N ASP A 3 -3.46 4.52 -16.34
CA ASP A 3 -2.66 5.74 -16.12
C ASP A 3 -3.05 6.50 -14.85
N GLY A 4 -4.33 6.46 -14.47
CA GLY A 4 -4.83 7.11 -13.26
C GLY A 4 -4.28 6.45 -12.00
N LEU A 5 -4.19 5.12 -11.97
CA LEU A 5 -3.64 4.36 -10.83
C LEU A 5 -2.15 4.60 -10.67
N GLN A 6 -1.40 4.66 -11.77
CA GLN A 6 0.04 4.94 -11.76
C GLN A 6 0.37 6.35 -11.25
N LYS A 7 -0.52 7.32 -11.48
CA LYS A 7 -0.35 8.72 -11.04
C LYS A 7 -0.74 8.94 -9.57
N GLN A 8 -1.28 7.93 -8.88
CA GLN A 8 -1.60 8.06 -7.46
C GLN A 8 -0.32 8.10 -6.63
N ALA A 9 -0.30 8.97 -5.62
CA ALA A 9 0.84 9.08 -4.74
C ALA A 9 0.98 7.83 -3.87
N SER A 10 2.12 7.15 -3.98
CA SER A 10 2.39 5.98 -3.13
C SER A 10 2.51 6.38 -1.65
N PRO A 11 2.14 5.50 -0.70
CA PRO A 11 2.34 5.75 0.73
C PRO A 11 3.79 6.10 1.09
N ARG A 12 4.76 5.42 0.45
CA ARG A 12 6.19 5.71 0.62
C ARG A 12 6.55 7.15 0.23
N SER A 13 6.05 7.62 -0.91
CA SER A 13 6.28 8.99 -1.38
C SER A 13 5.66 10.04 -0.44
N VAL A 14 4.49 9.75 0.13
CA VAL A 14 3.83 10.61 1.11
C VAL A 14 4.64 10.70 2.40
N ALA A 15 5.12 9.56 2.92
CA ALA A 15 5.94 9.49 4.13
C ALA A 15 7.24 10.30 3.99
N GLN A 16 7.93 10.15 2.85
CA GLN A 16 9.15 10.90 2.54
C GLN A 16 8.91 12.41 2.55
N ARG A 17 7.86 12.90 1.89
CA ARG A 17 7.52 14.34 1.89
C ARG A 17 7.11 14.88 3.26
N ARG A 18 6.50 14.03 4.09
CA ARG A 18 6.04 14.39 5.44
C ARG A 18 7.13 14.25 6.51
N GLY A 19 8.29 13.68 6.19
CA GLY A 19 9.34 13.38 7.18
C GLY A 19 8.91 12.38 8.25
N LYS A 20 7.92 11.52 7.94
CA LYS A 20 7.33 10.54 8.87
C LYS A 20 7.59 9.12 8.38
N LYS A 21 7.45 8.11 9.24
CA LYS A 21 7.53 6.72 8.79
C LYS A 21 6.22 6.31 8.11
N VAL A 22 6.28 5.33 7.21
CA VAL A 22 5.09 4.76 6.56
C VAL A 22 4.08 4.26 7.60
N ALA A 23 4.59 3.69 8.70
CA ALA A 23 3.78 3.24 9.84
C ALA A 23 2.97 4.37 10.50
N ASP A 24 3.45 5.63 10.46
CA ASP A 24 2.82 6.76 11.13
C ASP A 24 1.78 7.48 10.24
N ILE A 25 1.72 7.17 8.94
CA ILE A 25 0.80 7.80 7.98
C ILE A 25 -0.34 6.87 7.54
N LEU A 26 -0.22 5.57 7.82
CA LEU A 26 -1.27 4.60 7.53
C LEU A 26 -2.28 4.58 8.68
N PRO A 27 -3.57 4.39 8.39
CA PRO A 27 -4.55 4.12 9.44
C PRO A 27 -4.12 2.89 10.23
N LYS A 28 -4.34 2.91 11.55
CA LYS A 28 -4.14 1.73 12.38
C LYS A 28 -5.06 0.63 11.85
N ARG A 29 -4.57 -0.60 11.84
CA ARG A 29 -5.27 -1.77 11.28
C ARG A 29 -6.65 -2.01 11.91
N ASP A 30 -6.91 -1.42 13.08
CA ASP A 30 -8.20 -1.52 13.77
C ASP A 30 -9.34 -0.78 13.05
N ASP A 31 -9.04 0.27 12.27
CA ASP A 31 -10.04 1.14 11.59
C ASP A 31 -9.99 1.03 10.05
N ALA A 32 -9.08 0.22 9.51
CA ALA A 32 -9.02 -0.02 8.07
C ALA A 32 -9.91 -1.23 7.71
N PRO A 33 -10.71 -1.17 6.63
CA PRO A 33 -11.40 -2.36 6.16
C PRO A 33 -10.35 -3.45 5.86
N SER A 34 -10.39 -4.55 6.61
CA SER A 34 -9.61 -5.75 6.30
C SER A 34 -9.94 -6.17 4.87
N ILE A 35 -9.00 -5.94 3.96
CA ILE A 35 -8.99 -6.64 2.69
C ILE A 35 -8.38 -8.00 3.05
N ASP A 36 -9.25 -8.97 3.32
CA ASP A 36 -8.91 -10.40 3.31
C ASP A 36 -8.62 -10.79 1.85
N GLY A 37 -7.48 -10.30 1.36
CA GLY A 37 -6.96 -10.52 0.03
C GLY A 37 -5.70 -11.34 0.17
N ASP A 38 -5.92 -12.65 0.26
CA ASP A 38 -5.07 -13.71 -0.25
C ASP A 38 -3.70 -13.22 -0.74
N GLN A 39 -2.69 -13.52 0.06
CA GLN A 39 -1.29 -13.53 -0.32
C GLN A 39 -1.19 -14.14 -1.74
N ALA A 40 -0.69 -13.37 -2.71
CA ALA A 40 -0.42 -13.89 -4.05
C ALA A 40 0.31 -15.25 -3.92
N PRO A 41 -0.23 -16.36 -4.47
CA PRO A 41 0.54 -17.59 -4.50
C PRO A 41 1.77 -17.33 -5.35
N ALA A 42 2.93 -17.55 -4.74
CA ALA A 42 4.19 -17.56 -5.43
C ALA A 42 4.08 -18.47 -6.65
N VAL A 43 4.52 -17.94 -7.78
CA VAL A 43 4.81 -18.69 -9.00
C VAL A 43 5.76 -19.85 -8.66
N GLU A 44 5.25 -21.07 -8.76
CA GLU A 44 6.05 -22.29 -8.80
C GLU A 44 6.14 -22.73 -10.27
N GLU A 45 7.24 -22.39 -10.93
CA GLU A 45 7.73 -23.07 -12.13
C GLU A 45 8.91 -23.97 -11.74
N ALA A 46 8.82 -25.25 -12.15
CA ALA A 46 9.86 -26.24 -12.49
C ALA A 46 9.62 -27.62 -11.86
#